data_AF-A0ABD4PLQ9-F1
#
_entry.id   AF-A0ABD4PLQ9-F1
#
_cell.length_a   1.000
_cell.length_b   1.000
_cell.length_c   1.000
_cell.angle_alpha   90.00
_cell.angle_beta   90.00
_cell.angle_gamma   90.00
#
_symmetry.space_group_name_H-M   'P 1'
#
loop_
_entity.id
_entity.type
_entity.pdbx_description
1 polymer ?
#
loop_
_entity_poly.entity_id
_entity_poly.type
_entity_poly.pdbx_seq_one_letter_code
_entity_poly.pdbx_strand_id
1 'polypeptide(L)'
;MKLKYIVPDMAQTFGNLEFAGENDVEQQRVNGRFVPVTRSYNLYSDIQRADDIIVVLPAKAGEKRFKYEQKVKLVNPKITAEGKNVRGRGYTNYILNADDMLPVEESK
;
A
#
# COMPACT_ATOMS: atom_id res chain seq x y z
N MET A 1 0.78 -12.07 -21.81
CA MET A 1 1.89 -12.05 -20.83
C MET A 1 1.33 -11.70 -19.46
N LYS A 2 1.69 -12.43 -18.41
CA LYS A 2 1.30 -12.11 -17.02
C LYS A 2 2.53 -11.47 -16.35
N LEU A 3 2.53 -10.14 -16.22
CA LEU A 3 3.56 -9.45 -15.42
C LEU A 3 3.42 -9.94 -13.97
N LYS A 4 4.50 -10.50 -13.40
CA LYS A 4 4.48 -11.04 -12.03
C LYS A 4 4.33 -9.94 -11.00
N TYR A 5 5.09 -8.85 -11.17
CA TYR A 5 5.03 -7.58 -10.45
C TYR A 5 6.08 -6.64 -11.07
N ILE A 6 5.97 -5.35 -10.78
CA ILE A 6 7.00 -4.35 -11.13
C ILE A 6 7.62 -3.86 -9.81
N VAL A 7 8.93 -3.61 -9.82
CA VAL A 7 9.59 -2.87 -8.72
C VAL A 7 9.64 -1.41 -9.14
N PRO A 8 8.85 -0.51 -8.52
CA PRO A 8 8.82 0.89 -8.91
C PRO A 8 10.06 1.63 -8.39
N ASP A 9 10.48 2.67 -9.11
CA ASP A 9 11.26 3.75 -8.49
C ASP A 9 10.30 4.56 -7.61
N MET A 10 10.38 4.37 -6.30
CA MET A 10 9.43 4.98 -5.36
C MET A 10 9.49 6.50 -5.37
N ALA A 11 10.68 7.08 -5.47
CA ALA A 11 10.86 8.53 -5.45
C ALA A 11 10.27 9.18 -6.70
N GLN A 12 10.47 8.57 -7.87
CA GLN A 12 9.93 9.10 -9.13
C GLN A 12 8.44 8.79 -9.33
N THR A 13 7.98 7.62 -8.87
CA THR A 13 6.60 7.17 -9.11
C THR A 13 5.63 7.79 -8.13
N PHE A 14 6.02 7.88 -6.85
CA PHE A 14 5.14 8.25 -5.74
C PHE A 14 5.70 9.35 -4.83
N GLY A 15 6.98 9.72 -4.97
CA GLY A 15 7.61 10.73 -4.12
C GLY A 15 7.47 10.41 -2.63
N ASN A 16 6.96 11.35 -1.85
CA ASN A 16 6.71 11.15 -0.42
C ASN A 16 5.38 10.45 -0.18
N LEU A 17 5.40 9.47 0.73
CA LEU A 17 4.19 8.77 1.15
C LEU A 17 3.79 9.19 2.56
N GLU A 18 2.50 9.47 2.71
CA GLU A 18 1.90 9.90 3.98
C GLU A 18 0.72 9.00 4.35
N PHE A 19 0.62 8.67 5.63
CA PHE A 19 -0.41 7.75 6.13
C PHE A 19 -1.81 8.37 6.11
N ALA A 20 -2.73 7.79 5.33
CA ALA A 20 -4.10 8.26 5.22
C ALA A 20 -5.10 7.45 6.07
N GLY A 21 -4.76 6.20 6.43
CA GLY A 21 -5.58 5.41 7.34
C GLY A 21 -5.45 3.91 7.15
N GLU A 22 -6.10 3.18 8.05
CA GLU A 22 -6.31 1.73 7.91
C GLU A 22 -7.37 1.47 6.84
N ASN A 23 -7.21 0.37 6.11
CA ASN A 23 -8.18 -0.12 5.15
C ASN A 23 -8.63 -1.53 5.57
N ASP A 24 -8.58 -2.52 4.68
CA ASP A 24 -9.13 -3.85 4.92
C ASP A 24 -8.15 -4.79 5.64
N VAL A 25 -8.72 -5.77 6.36
CA VAL A 25 -7.96 -6.89 6.92
C VAL A 25 -8.45 -8.18 6.27
N GLU A 26 -7.60 -8.81 5.46
CA GLU A 26 -7.91 -10.11 4.90
C GLU A 26 -7.60 -11.21 5.91
N GLN A 27 -8.58 -12.10 6.12
CA GLN A 27 -8.48 -13.19 7.06
C GLN A 27 -8.72 -14.52 6.35
N GLN A 28 -7.98 -15.54 6.76
CA GLN A 28 -8.13 -16.91 6.29
C GLN A 28 -8.50 -17.82 7.45
N ARG A 29 -9.32 -18.84 7.16
CA ARG A 29 -9.65 -19.86 8.13
C ARG A 29 -8.54 -20.90 8.19
N VAL A 30 -7.85 -21.00 9.32
CA VAL A 30 -6.81 -21.99 9.59
C VAL A 30 -7.21 -22.78 10.83
N ASN A 31 -7.33 -24.11 10.70
CA ASN A 31 -7.74 -25.01 11.79
C ASN A 31 -9.01 -24.55 12.53
N GLY A 32 -10.01 -24.07 11.78
CA GLY A 32 -11.29 -23.61 12.32
C GLY A 32 -11.30 -22.19 12.87
N ARG A 33 -10.16 -21.51 13.02
CA ARG A 33 -10.06 -20.12 13.50
C ARG A 33 -9.77 -19.16 12.35
N PHE A 34 -10.33 -17.96 12.40
CA PHE A 34 -9.95 -16.89 11.49
C PHE A 34 -8.65 -16.25 11.97
N VAL A 35 -7.66 -16.23 11.09
CA VAL A 35 -6.38 -15.58 11.33
C VAL A 35 -6.15 -14.53 10.25
N PRO A 36 -5.64 -13.34 10.60
CA PRO A 36 -5.27 -12.36 9.61
C PRO A 36 -4.10 -12.85 8.74
N VAL A 37 -4.19 -12.62 7.44
CA VAL A 37 -3.14 -12.95 6.47
C VAL A 37 -2.49 -11.69 5.93
N THR A 38 -3.29 -10.66 5.64
CA THR A 38 -2.81 -9.35 5.18
C THR A 38 -3.57 -8.22 5.88
N ARG A 39 -2.98 -7.02 5.84
CA ARG A 39 -3.59 -5.75 6.24
C ARG A 39 -3.34 -4.75 5.14
N SER A 40 -4.35 -3.98 4.75
CA SER A 40 -4.18 -2.90 3.81
C SER A 40 -4.32 -1.53 4.49
N TYR A 41 -3.64 -0.55 3.92
CA TYR A 41 -3.57 0.83 4.38
C TYR A 41 -3.66 1.76 3.18
N ASN A 42 -4.27 2.92 3.38
CA ASN A 42 -4.31 3.97 2.37
C ASN A 42 -3.18 4.95 2.62
N LEU A 43 -2.44 5.32 1.58
CA LEU A 43 -1.40 6.33 1.61
C LEU A 43 -1.68 7.43 0.57
N TYR A 44 -1.33 8.65 0.93
CA TYR A 44 -1.22 9.75 -0.02
C TYR A 44 0.16 9.81 -0.63
N SER A 45 0.21 10.27 -1.89
CA SER A 45 1.43 10.58 -2.62
C SER A 45 1.40 12.03 -3.10
N ASP A 46 2.55 12.69 -3.03
CA ASP A 46 2.73 14.03 -3.59
C ASP A 46 2.80 14.07 -5.12
N ILE A 47 3.05 12.93 -5.78
CA ILE A 47 3.06 12.77 -7.24
C ILE A 47 1.70 12.25 -7.75
N GLN A 48 1.18 11.15 -7.18
CA GLN A 48 -0.09 10.53 -7.58
C GLN A 48 -1.26 11.06 -6.74
N ARG A 49 -1.55 12.35 -6.83
CA ARG A 49 -2.50 13.04 -5.92
C ARG A 49 -3.98 12.69 -6.12
N ALA A 50 -4.33 12.12 -7.27
CA ALA A 50 -5.74 11.92 -7.66
C ALA A 50 -6.33 10.60 -7.15
N ASP A 51 -5.49 9.66 -6.74
CA ASP A 51 -5.88 8.29 -6.41
C ASP A 51 -5.23 7.86 -5.09
N ASP A 52 -5.98 7.20 -4.22
CA ASP A 52 -5.44 6.61 -2.99
C ASP A 52 -4.52 5.43 -3.35
N ILE A 53 -3.36 5.38 -2.72
CA ILE A 53 -2.43 4.26 -2.89
C ILE A 53 -2.75 3.23 -1.82
N ILE A 54 -3.18 2.05 -2.26
CA ILE A 54 -3.44 0.93 -1.36
C ILE A 54 -2.14 0.17 -1.16
N VAL A 55 -1.68 0.10 0.09
CA VAL A 55 -0.54 -0.72 0.49
C VAL A 55 -1.04 -1.95 1.22
N VAL A 56 -0.65 -3.14 0.76
CA VAL A 56 -0.93 -4.43 1.39
C VAL A 56 0.34 -4.94 2.07
N LEU A 57 0.23 -5.20 3.38
CA LEU A 57 1.29 -5.78 4.21
C LEU A 57 0.89 -7.18 4.66
N PRO A 58 1.85 -8.12 4.78
CA PRO A 58 1.59 -9.41 5.38
C PRO A 58 1.35 -9.26 6.89
N ALA A 59 0.51 -10.11 7.48
CA ALA A 59 0.14 -10.03 8.90
C ALA A 59 1.36 -10.07 9.86
N LYS A 60 2.48 -10.69 9.43
CA LYS A 60 3.75 -10.70 10.17
C LYS A 60 4.36 -9.31 10.41
N ALA A 61 4.00 -8.31 9.61
CA ALA A 61 4.43 -6.92 9.78
C ALA A 61 3.77 -6.23 10.99
N GLY A 62 2.76 -6.87 11.58
CA GLY A 62 1.98 -6.34 12.69
C GLY A 62 1.02 -5.22 12.27
N GLU A 63 0.28 -4.72 13.24
CA GLU A 63 -0.57 -3.55 13.05
C GLU A 63 0.26 -2.27 13.04
N LYS A 64 -0.03 -1.38 12.07
CA LYS A 64 0.61 -0.08 11.95
C LYS A 64 -0.27 1.01 12.53
N ARG A 65 0.23 1.68 13.57
CA ARG A 65 -0.45 2.79 14.26
C ARG A 65 0.34 4.07 14.04
N PHE A 66 0.13 4.69 12.87
CA PHE A 66 0.71 5.98 12.52
C PHE A 66 -0.30 7.10 12.75
N LYS A 67 0.19 8.33 12.93
CA LYS A 67 -0.68 9.51 12.89
C LYS A 67 -1.12 9.76 11.44
N TYR A 68 -2.29 10.38 11.28
CA TYR A 68 -2.73 10.87 9.98
C TYR A 68 -1.68 11.83 9.41
N GLU A 69 -1.41 11.74 8.10
CA GLU A 69 -0.38 12.47 7.36
C GLU A 69 1.06 12.24 7.84
N GLN A 70 1.30 11.24 8.70
CA GLN A 70 2.66 10.89 9.09
C GLN A 70 3.41 10.30 7.89
N LYS A 71 4.61 10.84 7.62
CA LYS A 71 5.49 10.33 6.56
C LYS A 71 5.98 8.92 6.86
N VAL A 72 5.85 8.05 5.87
CA VAL A 72 6.21 6.64 5.95
C VAL A 72 7.04 6.21 4.75
N LYS A 73 7.78 5.10 4.93
CA LYS A 73 8.49 4.41 3.86
C LYS A 73 8.10 2.94 3.84
N LEU A 74 8.05 2.37 2.64
CA LEU A 74 7.75 0.96 2.42
C LEU A 74 9.04 0.14 2.31
N VAL A 75 9.01 -1.07 2.85
CA VAL A 75 10.13 -2.03 2.75
C VAL A 75 9.84 -2.99 1.60
N ASN A 76 10.75 -3.03 0.61
CA ASN A 76 10.66 -3.87 -0.59
C ASN A 76 9.30 -3.76 -1.35
N PRO A 77 8.84 -2.55 -1.70
CA PRO A 77 7.56 -2.37 -2.37
C PRO A 77 7.56 -2.98 -3.77
N LYS A 78 6.44 -3.61 -4.13
CA LYS A 78 6.15 -4.17 -5.44
C LYS A 78 4.81 -3.65 -5.90
N ILE A 79 4.75 -3.09 -7.10
CA ILE A 79 3.53 -2.52 -7.66
C ILE A 79 2.82 -3.52 -8.55
N THR A 80 1.51 -3.61 -8.34
CA THR A 80 0.54 -4.19 -9.25
C THR A 80 -0.42 -3.07 -9.65
N ALA A 81 -0.75 -2.98 -10.94
CA ALA A 81 -1.69 -2.01 -11.45
C ALA A 81 -2.94 -2.73 -11.95
N GLU A 82 -4.11 -2.28 -11.49
CA GLU A 82 -5.39 -2.74 -11.99
C GLU A 82 -6.08 -1.61 -12.76
N GLY A 83 -6.35 -1.85 -14.04
CA GLY A 83 -7.10 -0.91 -14.87
C GLY A 83 -8.60 -1.08 -14.67
N LYS A 84 -9.30 0.02 -14.36
CA LYS A 84 -10.76 0.06 -14.26
C LYS A 84 -11.33 1.03 -15.29
N ASN A 85 -12.34 0.61 -16.04
CA ASN A 85 -13.13 1.53 -16.87
C ASN A 85 -14.34 2.02 -16.07
N VAL A 86 -14.45 3.32 -15.88
CA VAL A 86 -15.64 3.95 -15.28
C VAL A 86 -16.20 4.95 -16.27
N ARG A 87 -17.37 4.65 -16.84
CA ARG A 87 -18.10 5.52 -17.77
C ARG A 87 -17.25 6.01 -18.95
N GLY A 88 -16.42 5.14 -19.52
CA GLY A 88 -15.56 5.45 -20.65
C GLY A 88 -14.25 6.14 -20.28
N ARG A 89 -14.00 6.45 -19.01
CA ARG A 89 -12.70 6.91 -18.51
C ARG A 89 -11.93 5.75 -17.89
N GLY A 90 -10.66 5.61 -18.28
CA GLY A 90 -9.74 4.64 -17.68
C GLY A 90 -9.14 5.19 -16.39
N TYR A 91 -9.24 4.42 -15.33
CA TYR A 91 -8.61 4.66 -14.03
C TYR A 91 -7.61 3.53 -13.76
N THR A 92 -6.53 3.84 -13.06
CA THR A 92 -5.55 2.83 -12.65
C THR A 92 -5.47 2.84 -11.14
N ASN A 93 -5.82 1.73 -10.51
CA ASN A 93 -5.60 1.56 -9.09
C ASN A 93 -4.19 0.99 -8.89
N TYR A 94 -3.37 1.71 -8.12
CA TYR A 94 -2.06 1.23 -7.73
C TYR A 94 -2.16 0.45 -6.42
N ILE A 95 -1.81 -0.83 -6.48
CA ILE A 95 -1.73 -1.71 -5.31
C ILE A 95 -0.25 -2.01 -5.05
N LEU A 96 0.26 -1.52 -3.93
CA LEU A 96 1.62 -1.79 -3.48
C LEU A 96 1.61 -2.96 -2.49
N ASN A 97 2.40 -3.98 -2.77
CA ASN A 97 2.69 -5.04 -1.82
C ASN A 97 4.06 -4.75 -1.21
N ALA A 98 4.15 -4.71 0.12
CA ALA A 98 5.40 -4.44 0.81
C ALA A 98 5.60 -5.42 1.97
N ASP A 99 6.85 -5.64 2.36
CA ASP A 99 7.18 -6.50 3.49
C ASP A 99 6.85 -5.81 4.83
N ASP A 100 7.02 -4.49 4.88
CA ASP A 100 6.76 -3.67 6.06
C ASP A 100 6.54 -2.18 5.70
N MET A 101 6.05 -1.39 6.66
CA MET A 101 5.89 0.06 6.61
C MET A 101 6.46 0.70 7.88
N LEU A 102 7.35 1.67 7.70
CA LEU A 102 8.12 2.30 8.78
C LEU A 102 7.96 3.82 8.74
N PRO A 103 8.04 4.51 9.89
CA PRO A 103 8.06 5.97 9.89
C PRO A 103 9.35 6.46 9.21
N VAL A 104 9.26 7.60 8.54
CA VAL A 104 10.45 8.34 8.11
C VAL A 104 10.96 9.08 9.34
N GLU A 105 12.13 8.72 9.84
CA GLU A 105 12.78 9.51 10.89
C GLU A 105 13.19 10.86 10.28
N GLU A 106 12.66 11.95 10.83
CA GLU A 106 13.19 13.28 10.54
C GLU A 106 14.61 13.31 11.10
N SER A 107 15.60 13.31 10.20
CA SER A 107 16.98 13.58 10.60
C SER A 107 17.00 15.01 11.16
N LYS A 108 17.19 15.13 12.48
CA LYS A 108 17.43 16.40 13.16
C LYS A 108 18.74 17.03 12.70
#